data_AF-A0A1A6GDT9-F1
#
_entry.id   AF-A0A1A6GDT9-F1
#
_cell.length_a   1.000
_cell.length_b   1.000
_cell.length_c   1.000
_cell.angle_alpha   90.00
_cell.angle_beta   90.00
_cell.angle_gamma   90.00
#
_symmetry.space_group_name_H-M   'P 1'
#
loop_
_entity.id
_entity.type
_entity.pdbx_description
1 polymer ?
#
loop_
_entity_poly.entity_id
_entity_poly.type
_entity_poly.pdbx_seq_one_letter_code
_entity_poly.pdbx_strand_id
1 'polypeptide(L)'
;GPWSCVFCKIKDQLRCQENQACYKESEVLKRKMLPEEQLKCELLLLTMYCHSKSGFFICKPKQEHMWLNKIKYRLNKKAYRSVQHFVEDMRRIFQNHSIIY
;
A
#
# COMPACT_ATOMS: atom_id res chain seq x y z
N GLY A 1 -5.19 18.57 -18.64
CA GLY A 1 -3.81 18.72 -18.17
C GLY A 1 -3.02 17.46 -18.52
N PRO A 2 -1.67 17.50 -18.53
CA PRO A 2 -0.83 16.34 -18.80
C PRO A 2 -0.99 15.28 -17.71
N TRP A 3 -0.79 14.00 -18.08
CA TRP A 3 -0.78 12.90 -17.11
C TRP A 3 0.57 12.87 -16.36
N SER A 4 0.51 12.71 -15.03
CA SER A 4 1.69 12.53 -14.18
C SER A 4 1.61 11.18 -13.46
N CYS A 5 2.73 10.44 -13.44
CA CYS A 5 2.81 9.17 -12.73
C CYS A 5 2.80 9.38 -11.20
N VAL A 6 2.59 8.30 -10.44
CA VAL A 6 2.56 8.35 -8.95
C VAL A 6 3.86 8.87 -8.35
N PHE A 7 5.01 8.53 -8.93
CA PHE A 7 6.32 9.03 -8.49
C PHE A 7 6.44 10.54 -8.66
N CYS A 8 6.00 11.09 -9.80
CA CYS A 8 5.97 12.54 -10.02
C CYS A 8 5.05 13.24 -9.01
N LYS A 9 3.83 12.71 -8.81
CA LYS A 9 2.85 13.28 -7.87
C LYS A 9 3.39 13.32 -6.42
N ILE A 10 4.07 12.26 -5.98
CA ILE A 10 4.65 12.21 -4.62
C ILE A 10 5.85 13.13 -4.49
N LYS A 11 6.71 13.22 -5.52
CA LYS A 11 7.83 14.16 -5.52
C LYS A 11 7.36 15.61 -5.34
N ASP A 12 6.26 15.96 -5.99
CA ASP A 12 5.66 17.29 -5.85
C ASP A 12 5.09 17.51 -4.43
N GLN A 13 4.43 16.51 -3.83
CA GLN A 13 3.98 16.59 -2.43
C GLN A 13 5.12 16.77 -1.44
N LEU A 14 6.22 16.03 -1.61
CA LEU A 14 7.39 16.11 -0.74
C LEU A 14 8.10 17.46 -0.84
N ARG A 15 8.08 18.10 -2.02
CA ARG A 15 8.61 19.47 -2.19
C ARG A 15 7.79 20.50 -1.43
N CYS A 16 6.50 20.26 -1.24
CA CYS A 16 5.61 21.13 -0.48
C CYS A 16 5.62 20.85 1.03
N GLN A 17 6.18 19.71 1.48
CA GLN A 17 6.33 19.36 2.88
C GLN A 17 7.78 19.60 3.33
N GLU A 18 8.05 20.82 3.82
CA GLU A 18 9.29 21.10 4.54
C GLU A 18 9.37 20.19 5.79
N ASN A 19 10.50 19.49 5.94
CA ASN A 19 10.83 18.53 7.00
C ASN A 19 10.13 17.16 6.90
N GLN A 20 10.91 16.13 6.54
CA GLN A 20 10.58 14.73 6.83
C GLN A 20 10.64 14.51 8.36
N ALA A 21 9.57 14.87 9.06
CA ALA A 21 9.41 14.47 10.45
C ALA A 21 9.35 12.93 10.51
N CYS A 22 10.20 12.34 11.36
CA CYS A 22 10.17 10.90 11.62
C CYS A 22 8.94 10.58 12.48
N TYR A 23 7.86 10.15 11.84
CA TYR A 23 6.63 9.74 12.51
C TYR A 23 6.77 8.33 13.07
N LYS A 24 6.14 8.07 14.23
CA LYS A 24 6.05 6.71 14.75
C LYS A 24 5.07 5.90 13.90
N GLU A 25 5.35 4.61 13.71
CA GLU A 25 4.43 3.71 12.99
C GLU A 25 3.02 3.76 13.58
N SER A 26 2.90 3.73 14.90
CA SER A 26 1.62 3.78 15.61
C SER A 26 0.81 5.05 15.36
N GLU A 27 1.46 6.16 15.00
CA GLU A 27 0.81 7.40 14.60
C GLU A 27 0.34 7.33 13.15
N VAL A 28 1.19 6.81 12.26
CA VAL A 28 0.88 6.69 10.82
C VAL A 28 -0.28 5.73 10.59
N LEU A 29 -0.30 4.58 11.27
CA LEU A 29 -1.37 3.58 11.11
C LEU A 29 -2.76 4.15 11.44
N LYS A 30 -2.85 5.07 12.41
CA LYS A 30 -4.12 5.69 12.83
C LYS A 30 -4.63 6.74 11.85
N ARG A 31 -3.83 7.16 10.86
CA ARG A 31 -4.26 8.17 9.88
C ARG A 31 -5.43 7.67 9.06
N LYS A 32 -6.42 8.54 8.85
CA LYS A 32 -7.51 8.29 7.91
C LYS A 32 -6.96 8.22 6.49
N MET A 33 -7.60 7.42 5.64
CA MET A 33 -7.19 7.26 4.25
C MET A 33 -7.63 8.48 3.40
N LEU A 34 -7.01 9.62 3.66
CA LEU A 34 -7.17 10.85 2.90
C LEU A 34 -6.38 10.76 1.57
N PRO A 35 -6.61 11.67 0.60
CA PRO A 35 -5.97 11.57 -0.72
C PRO A 35 -4.44 11.43 -0.71
N GLU A 36 -3.74 12.09 0.23
CA GLU A 36 -2.29 11.95 0.38
C GLU A 36 -1.88 10.56 0.87
N GLU A 37 -2.53 10.05 1.93
CA GLU A 37 -2.24 8.72 2.47
C GLU A 37 -2.64 7.61 1.50
N GLN A 38 -3.74 7.81 0.75
CA GLN A 38 -4.14 6.94 -0.36
C GLN A 38 -3.03 6.86 -1.42
N LEU A 39 -2.49 8.00 -1.86
CA LEU A 39 -1.42 8.04 -2.86
C LEU A 39 -0.14 7.35 -2.37
N LYS A 40 0.21 7.54 -1.09
CA LYS A 40 1.35 6.87 -0.45
C LYS A 40 1.14 5.35 -0.37
N CYS A 41 -0.07 4.89 -0.03
CA CYS A 41 -0.40 3.46 -0.04
C CYS A 41 -0.40 2.87 -1.46
N GLU A 42 -0.86 3.63 -2.47
CA GLU A 42 -0.80 3.23 -3.88
C GLU A 42 0.65 3.08 -4.36
N LEU A 43 1.53 4.01 -3.98
CA LEU A 43 2.95 3.89 -4.24
C LEU A 43 3.54 2.65 -3.55
N LEU A 44 3.27 2.46 -2.26
CA LEU A 44 3.79 1.32 -1.51
C LEU A 44 3.31 -0.02 -2.07
N LEU A 45 2.06 -0.09 -2.56
CA LEU A 45 1.58 -1.26 -3.27
C LEU A 45 2.33 -1.45 -4.59
N LEU A 46 2.53 -0.38 -5.37
CA LEU A 46 3.28 -0.44 -6.64
C LEU A 46 4.72 -0.93 -6.42
N THR A 47 5.41 -0.47 -5.37
CA THR A 47 6.78 -0.95 -5.08
C THR A 47 6.82 -2.46 -4.82
N MET A 48 5.75 -3.02 -4.26
CA MET A 48 5.65 -4.47 -4.09
C MET A 48 5.46 -5.22 -5.41
N TYR A 49 4.68 -4.67 -6.34
CA TYR A 49 4.54 -5.26 -7.69
C TYR A 49 5.88 -5.25 -8.46
N CYS A 50 6.71 -4.22 -8.26
CA CYS A 50 8.01 -4.10 -8.92
C CYS A 50 9.05 -5.15 -8.46
N HIS A 51 8.82 -5.83 -7.34
CA HIS A 51 9.76 -6.83 -6.84
C HIS A 51 9.68 -8.12 -7.67
N SER A 52 10.81 -8.74 -8.03
CA SER A 52 10.84 -9.93 -8.90
C SER A 52 10.06 -11.13 -8.35
N LYS A 53 10.05 -11.28 -7.01
CA LYS A 53 9.28 -12.31 -6.30
C LYS A 53 7.78 -12.01 -6.14
N SER A 54 7.30 -10.87 -6.63
CA SER A 54 5.90 -10.46 -6.44
C SER A 54 4.90 -11.43 -7.07
N GLY A 55 5.30 -12.12 -8.15
CA GLY A 55 4.46 -13.05 -8.90
C GLY A 55 3.71 -14.07 -8.05
N PHE A 56 4.34 -14.60 -7.00
CA PHE A 56 3.74 -15.57 -6.07
C PHE A 56 2.53 -15.00 -5.33
N PHE A 57 2.49 -13.69 -5.11
CA PHE A 57 1.49 -13.00 -4.29
C PHE A 57 0.47 -12.21 -5.12
N ILE A 58 0.60 -12.16 -6.46
CA ILE A 58 -0.30 -11.35 -7.31
C ILE A 58 -1.71 -11.96 -7.38
N CYS A 59 -1.79 -13.25 -7.65
CA CYS A 59 -3.04 -13.96 -7.89
C CYS A 59 -3.59 -14.61 -6.63
N LYS A 60 -4.89 -14.94 -6.64
CA LYS A 60 -5.53 -15.65 -5.53
C LYS A 60 -4.87 -17.01 -5.33
N PRO A 61 -4.23 -17.26 -4.18
CA PRO A 61 -3.72 -18.59 -3.84
C PRO A 61 -4.88 -19.49 -3.39
N LYS A 62 -4.66 -20.80 -3.43
CA LYS A 62 -5.72 -21.80 -3.12
C LYS A 62 -6.19 -21.74 -1.66
N GLN A 63 -5.31 -21.36 -0.73
CA GLN A 63 -5.55 -21.44 0.71
C GLN A 63 -5.41 -20.10 1.45
N GLU A 64 -4.95 -19.01 0.80
CA GLU A 64 -4.76 -17.73 1.49
C GLU A 64 -5.96 -16.78 1.31
N HIS A 65 -6.24 -16.03 2.37
CA HIS A 65 -7.32 -15.06 2.38
C HIS A 65 -6.95 -13.70 1.77
N MET A 66 -5.67 -13.45 1.46
CA MET A 66 -5.18 -12.15 0.96
C MET A 66 -4.11 -12.30 -0.12
N TRP A 67 -4.15 -11.43 -1.12
CA TRP A 67 -3.21 -11.38 -2.25
C TRP A 67 -3.18 -9.96 -2.84
N LEU A 68 -2.14 -9.61 -3.60
CA LEU A 68 -1.92 -8.22 -4.06
C LEU A 68 -3.05 -7.69 -4.95
N ASN A 69 -3.65 -8.50 -5.82
CA ASN A 69 -4.78 -8.03 -6.65
C ASN A 69 -6.04 -7.72 -5.81
N LYS A 70 -6.25 -8.42 -4.67
CA LYS A 70 -7.35 -8.11 -3.75
C LYS A 70 -7.14 -6.79 -3.05
N ILE A 71 -5.91 -6.52 -2.60
CA ILE A 71 -5.53 -5.23 -1.99
C ILE A 71 -5.67 -4.11 -3.02
N LYS A 72 -5.17 -4.30 -4.25
CA LYS A 72 -5.34 -3.37 -5.38
C LYS A 72 -6.81 -3.02 -5.62
N TYR A 73 -7.67 -4.04 -5.64
CA TYR A 73 -9.11 -3.84 -5.80
C TYR A 73 -9.72 -3.01 -4.66
N ARG A 74 -9.40 -3.33 -3.39
CA ARG A 74 -9.87 -2.59 -2.21
C ARG A 74 -9.40 -1.14 -2.19
N LEU A 75 -8.13 -0.92 -2.54
CA LEU A 75 -7.52 0.41 -2.59
C LEU A 75 -8.17 1.28 -3.68
N ASN A 76 -8.42 0.74 -4.88
CA ASN A 76 -9.13 1.43 -5.96
C ASN A 76 -10.58 1.78 -5.58
N LYS A 77 -11.27 0.87 -4.87
CA LYS A 77 -12.62 1.13 -4.34
C LYS A 77 -12.66 2.08 -3.14
N LYS A 78 -11.52 2.63 -2.71
CA LYS A 78 -11.39 3.48 -1.51
C LYS A 78 -12.01 2.81 -0.27
N ALA A 79 -11.88 1.49 -0.18
CA ALA A 79 -12.53 0.70 0.87
C ALA A 79 -11.78 0.76 2.22
N TYR A 80 -10.51 1.18 2.22
CA TYR A 80 -9.72 1.35 3.43
C TYR A 80 -10.06 2.67 4.12
N ARG A 81 -10.51 2.60 5.38
CA ARG A 81 -10.84 3.78 6.18
C ARG A 81 -9.61 4.44 6.83
N SER A 82 -8.56 3.66 7.07
CA SER A 82 -7.29 4.11 7.65
C SER A 82 -6.11 3.35 7.04
N VAL A 83 -4.91 3.91 7.20
CA VAL A 83 -3.65 3.28 6.77
C VAL A 83 -3.47 1.90 7.42
N GLN A 84 -3.87 1.75 8.68
CA GLN A 84 -3.83 0.47 9.40
C GLN A 84 -4.46 -0.68 8.62
N HIS A 85 -5.68 -0.52 8.12
CA HIS A 85 -6.40 -1.61 7.44
C HIS A 85 -5.68 -2.05 6.16
N PHE A 86 -5.04 -1.12 5.44
CA PHE A 86 -4.22 -1.44 4.27
C PHE A 86 -2.95 -2.21 4.68
N VAL A 87 -2.23 -1.72 5.69
CA VAL A 87 -0.98 -2.36 6.18
C VAL A 87 -1.24 -3.74 6.75
N GLU A 88 -2.35 -3.95 7.45
CA GLU A 88 -2.76 -5.27 7.96
C GLU A 88 -2.99 -6.28 6.83
N ASP A 89 -3.70 -5.88 5.76
CA ASP A 89 -3.88 -6.75 4.60
C ASP A 89 -2.53 -7.06 3.91
N MET A 90 -1.63 -6.07 3.80
CA MET A 90 -0.29 -6.27 3.25
C MET A 90 0.52 -7.27 4.08
N ARG A 91 0.50 -7.15 5.41
CA ARG A 91 1.19 -8.07 6.33
C ARG A 91 0.61 -9.49 6.27
N ARG A 92 -0.71 -9.61 6.13
CA ARG A 92 -1.41 -10.91 6.03
C ARG A 92 -0.93 -11.77 4.85
N ILE A 93 -0.53 -11.16 3.74
CA ILE A 93 0.05 -11.90 2.60
C ILE A 93 1.25 -12.74 3.07
N PHE A 94 2.17 -12.12 3.81
CA PHE A 94 3.40 -12.78 4.24
C PHE A 94 3.20 -13.72 5.43
N GLN A 95 2.30 -13.37 6.35
CA GLN A 95 1.96 -14.23 7.49
C GLN A 95 1.33 -15.55 7.04
N ASN A 96 0.47 -15.52 6.01
CA ASN A 96 -0.10 -16.75 5.46
C ASN A 96 0.98 -17.63 4.83
N HIS A 97 1.89 -17.04 4.07
CA HIS A 97 3.01 -17.77 3.48
C HIS A 97 3.90 -18.43 4.55
N SER A 98 4.20 -17.74 5.67
CA SER A 98 5.03 -18.31 6.75
C SER A 98 4.35 -19.39 7.60
N ILE A 99 3.02 -19.50 7.53
CA ILE A 99 2.27 -20.55 8.23
C ILE A 99 2.18 -21.82 7.35
N ILE A 100 2.18 -21.65 6.03
CA ILE A 100 2.01 -22.75 5.06
C ILE A 100 3.37 -23.38 4.67
N TYR A 101 4.45 -22.60 4.69
CA TYR A 101 5.81 -22.99 4.27
C TYR A 101 6.84 -22.62 5.33
#